data_AF-A0A7K1TYQ0-F1
#
_entry.id   AF-A0A7K1TYQ0-F1
#
_cell.length_a   1.000
_cell.length_b   1.000
_cell.length_c   1.000
_cell.angle_alpha   90.00
_cell.angle_beta   90.00
_cell.angle_gamma   90.00
#
_symmetry.space_group_name_H-M   'P 1'
#
loop_
_entity.id
_entity.type
_entity.pdbx_description
1 polymer ?
#
loop_
_entity_poly.entity_id
_entity_poly.type
_entity_poly.pdbx_seq_one_letter_code
_entity_poly.pdbx_strand_id
1 'polypeptide(L)'
;MTKMLYLFVAVAFMACQERSSQQEKKEELKEGVEKIRQDVKETAADAEDYLQAQRDELREDLEQRKKEIDLKMEELKKDGSEKSKKARTRLGKLRTEIDAKLTDLKNSSAATWDSTRKEVDTLLKKSDREWTEFKEDFKELFR
;
A
#
# COMPACT_ATOMS: atom_id res chain seq x y z
N MET A 1 -6.18 -73.83 30.13
CA MET A 1 -5.82 -74.41 28.81
C MET A 1 -6.25 -73.39 27.76
N THR A 2 -5.45 -72.80 26.86
CA THR A 2 -4.09 -73.04 26.37
C THR A 2 -3.73 -71.85 25.44
N LYS A 3 -2.49 -71.36 25.51
CA LYS A 3 -1.69 -70.66 24.47
C LYS A 3 -2.07 -69.25 23.95
N MET A 4 -1.20 -68.31 24.33
CA MET A 4 -0.45 -67.34 23.49
C MET A 4 -0.60 -67.48 21.96
N LEU A 5 -0.80 -66.35 21.25
CA LEU A 5 0.11 -65.83 20.20
C LEU A 5 -0.41 -64.52 19.55
N TYR A 6 0.45 -63.49 19.59
CA TYR A 6 0.72 -62.38 18.65
C TYR A 6 -0.21 -62.13 17.43
N LEU A 7 -0.58 -60.86 17.16
CA LEU A 7 -0.01 -60.02 16.06
C LEU A 7 -0.70 -58.66 15.90
N PHE A 8 0.13 -57.62 15.69
CA PHE A 8 -0.22 -56.28 15.19
C PHE A 8 -0.80 -56.32 13.77
N VAL A 9 -1.89 -55.59 13.47
CA VAL A 9 -2.15 -54.94 12.17
C VAL A 9 -3.00 -53.67 12.38
N ALA A 10 -2.62 -52.61 11.66
CA ALA A 10 -3.03 -51.22 11.74
C ALA A 10 -4.54 -50.92 11.57
N VAL A 11 -5.04 -49.95 12.34
CA VAL A 11 -6.29 -49.24 12.06
C VAL A 11 -5.99 -48.15 11.03
N ALA A 12 -6.24 -48.44 9.75
CA ALA A 12 -6.30 -47.43 8.69
C ALA A 12 -7.63 -47.58 7.96
N PHE A 13 -8.72 -47.19 8.62
CA PHE A 13 -10.02 -46.96 7.96
C PHE A 13 -10.73 -45.77 8.61
N MET A 14 -10.23 -44.57 8.31
CA MET A 14 -10.99 -43.32 8.35
C MET A 14 -10.65 -42.54 7.08
N ALA A 15 -11.16 -43.01 5.94
CA ALA A 15 -11.15 -42.25 4.69
C ALA A 15 -12.18 -42.83 3.72
N CYS A 16 -13.49 -42.75 4.05
CA CYS A 16 -14.54 -43.06 3.07
C CYS A 16 -15.93 -42.52 3.44
N GLN A 17 -16.05 -41.30 4.00
CA GLN A 17 -17.37 -40.69 4.18
C GLN A 17 -17.38 -39.14 4.14
N GLU A 18 -16.60 -38.52 3.25
CA GLU A 18 -16.66 -37.07 2.99
C GLU A 18 -16.32 -36.80 1.52
N ARG A 19 -17.29 -36.98 0.61
CA ARG A 19 -17.10 -36.63 -0.82
C ARG A 19 -18.27 -35.95 -1.52
N SER A 20 -19.37 -35.62 -0.84
CA SER A 20 -20.50 -34.91 -1.46
C SER A 20 -20.58 -33.41 -1.15
N SER A 21 -19.95 -32.90 -0.08
CA SER A 21 -20.03 -31.47 0.31
C SER A 21 -18.95 -30.56 -0.30
N GLN A 22 -17.98 -31.13 -1.02
CA GLN A 22 -16.85 -30.39 -1.58
C GLN A 22 -17.03 -30.01 -3.06
N GLN A 23 -18.02 -30.57 -3.75
CA GLN A 23 -18.26 -30.32 -5.17
C GLN A 23 -19.18 -29.12 -5.41
N GLU A 24 -20.24 -28.94 -4.61
CA GLU A 24 -21.11 -27.74 -4.67
C GLU A 24 -20.36 -26.45 -4.30
N LYS A 25 -19.50 -26.48 -3.27
CA LYS A 25 -18.70 -25.30 -2.89
C LYS A 25 -17.66 -24.92 -3.94
N LYS A 26 -17.17 -25.88 -4.73
CA LYS A 26 -16.20 -25.59 -5.80
C LYS A 26 -16.85 -24.92 -7.00
N GLU A 27 -18.11 -25.24 -7.31
CA GLU A 27 -18.85 -24.60 -8.40
C GLU A 27 -19.30 -23.18 -8.00
N GLU A 28 -19.79 -22.96 -6.77
CA GLU A 28 -20.10 -21.60 -6.27
C GLU A 28 -18.84 -20.71 -6.17
N LEU A 29 -17.69 -21.26 -5.79
CA LEU A 29 -16.42 -20.51 -5.81
C LEU A 29 -15.95 -20.20 -7.23
N LYS A 30 -16.22 -21.08 -8.19
CA LYS A 30 -15.85 -20.85 -9.59
C LYS A 30 -16.77 -19.84 -10.25
N GLU A 31 -18.07 -19.89 -9.99
CA GLU A 31 -19.02 -18.86 -10.40
C GLU A 31 -18.74 -17.54 -9.71
N GLY A 32 -18.44 -17.53 -8.41
CA GLY A 32 -18.07 -16.31 -7.67
C GLY A 32 -16.79 -15.66 -8.19
N VAL A 33 -15.76 -16.44 -8.51
CA VAL A 33 -14.51 -15.94 -9.11
C VAL A 33 -14.72 -15.52 -10.58
N GLU A 34 -15.52 -16.25 -11.35
CA GLU A 34 -15.91 -15.87 -12.72
C GLU A 34 -16.74 -14.59 -12.73
N LYS A 35 -17.65 -14.38 -11.76
CA LYS A 35 -18.44 -13.14 -11.59
C LYS A 35 -17.57 -11.97 -11.19
N ILE A 36 -16.60 -12.15 -10.28
CA ILE A 36 -15.58 -11.15 -9.96
C ILE A 36 -14.71 -10.83 -11.19
N ARG A 37 -14.44 -11.81 -12.06
CA ARG A 37 -13.73 -11.60 -13.34
C ARG A 37 -14.60 -10.94 -14.41
N GLN A 38 -15.91 -11.19 -14.40
CA GLN A 38 -16.89 -10.65 -15.35
C GLN A 38 -17.34 -9.23 -15.01
N ASP A 39 -17.41 -8.88 -13.72
CA ASP A 39 -17.68 -7.51 -13.25
C ASP A 39 -16.48 -6.58 -13.50
N VAL A 40 -15.30 -7.14 -13.82
CA VAL A 40 -14.12 -6.43 -14.34
C VAL A 40 -14.12 -6.36 -15.88
N LYS A 41 -15.26 -6.59 -16.55
CA LYS A 41 -15.46 -6.05 -17.90
C LYS A 41 -15.73 -4.55 -17.78
N GLU A 42 -14.66 -3.80 -17.54
CA GLU A 42 -14.65 -2.33 -17.40
C GLU A 42 -15.50 -1.67 -18.48
N THR A 43 -16.54 -0.96 -18.06
CA THR A 43 -17.08 0.10 -18.90
C THR A 43 -16.12 1.30 -18.84
N ALA A 44 -16.16 2.18 -19.85
CA ALA A 44 -15.31 3.38 -19.84
C ALA A 44 -15.55 4.27 -18.59
N ALA A 45 -16.76 4.23 -18.02
CA ALA A 45 -17.09 4.94 -16.79
C ALA A 45 -16.38 4.35 -15.56
N ASP A 46 -16.37 3.02 -15.41
CA ASP A 46 -15.71 2.35 -14.27
C ASP A 46 -14.19 2.57 -14.28
N ALA A 47 -13.59 2.56 -15.48
CA ALA A 47 -12.16 2.84 -15.64
C ALA A 47 -11.83 4.31 -15.32
N GLU A 48 -12.69 5.25 -15.69
CA GLU A 48 -12.51 6.68 -15.37
C GLU A 48 -12.65 6.94 -13.87
N ASP A 49 -13.66 6.36 -13.22
CA ASP A 49 -13.87 6.44 -11.78
C ASP A 49 -12.71 5.83 -10.99
N TYR A 50 -12.20 4.67 -11.42
CA TYR A 50 -11.03 4.03 -10.82
C TYR A 50 -9.76 4.88 -10.96
N LEU A 51 -9.52 5.46 -12.13
CA LEU A 51 -8.40 6.40 -12.35
C LEU A 51 -8.54 7.68 -11.53
N GLN A 52 -9.76 8.17 -11.36
CA GLN A 52 -10.02 9.34 -10.52
C GLN A 52 -9.75 9.04 -9.04
N ALA A 53 -10.23 7.90 -8.53
CA ALA A 53 -10.00 7.49 -7.15
C ALA A 53 -8.50 7.36 -6.82
N GLN A 54 -7.71 6.73 -7.70
CA GLN A 54 -6.27 6.64 -7.49
C GLN A 54 -5.56 8.00 -7.55
N ARG A 55 -6.02 8.92 -8.40
CA ARG A 55 -5.49 10.29 -8.43
C ARG A 55 -5.79 11.03 -7.15
N ASP A 56 -7.00 10.89 -6.63
CA ASP A 56 -7.39 11.54 -5.39
C ASP A 56 -6.63 10.97 -4.18
N GLU A 57 -6.42 9.65 -4.10
CA GLU A 57 -5.59 9.00 -3.06
C GLU A 57 -4.15 9.54 -3.08
N LEU A 58 -3.48 9.54 -4.23
CA LEU A 58 -2.11 10.06 -4.35
C LEU A 58 -2.03 11.55 -4.04
N ARG A 59 -3.07 12.33 -4.39
CA ARG A 59 -3.14 13.75 -4.05
C ARG A 59 -3.20 13.93 -2.55
N GLU A 60 -4.06 13.18 -1.87
CA GLU A 60 -4.23 13.25 -0.42
C GLU A 60 -2.94 12.87 0.32
N ASP A 61 -2.27 11.80 -0.10
CA ASP A 61 -0.98 11.38 0.47
C ASP A 61 0.09 12.46 0.34
N LEU A 62 0.22 13.06 -0.85
CA LEU A 62 1.17 14.14 -1.10
C LEU A 62 0.82 15.40 -0.30
N GLU A 63 -0.46 15.78 -0.23
CA GLU A 63 -0.91 16.91 0.58
C GLU A 63 -0.66 16.70 2.07
N GLN A 64 -0.90 15.49 2.58
CA GLN A 64 -0.63 15.15 3.98
C GLN A 64 0.87 15.24 4.25
N ARG A 65 1.71 14.62 3.42
CA ARG A 65 3.18 14.70 3.60
C ARG A 65 3.67 16.13 3.53
N LYS A 66 3.14 16.95 2.63
CA LYS A 66 3.45 18.38 2.55
C LYS A 66 3.12 19.12 3.85
N LYS A 67 1.93 18.88 4.43
CA LYS A 67 1.51 19.48 5.71
C LYS A 67 2.44 19.06 6.85
N GLU A 68 2.80 17.78 6.94
CA GLU A 68 3.74 17.27 7.94
C GLU A 68 5.11 17.95 7.81
N ILE A 69 5.61 18.10 6.58
CA ILE A 69 6.87 18.81 6.30
C ILE A 69 6.77 20.28 6.75
N ASP A 70 5.69 20.98 6.41
CA ASP A 70 5.48 22.38 6.81
C ASP A 70 5.49 22.53 8.34
N LEU A 71 4.80 21.66 9.07
CA LEU A 71 4.80 21.66 10.53
C LEU A 71 6.20 21.44 11.11
N LYS A 72 6.95 20.46 10.60
CA LYS A 72 8.32 20.19 11.09
C LYS A 72 9.30 21.30 10.74
N MET A 73 9.16 21.93 9.57
CA MET A 73 9.94 23.12 9.26
C MET A 73 9.67 24.27 10.23
N GLU A 74 8.41 24.50 10.64
CA GLU A 74 8.06 25.52 11.66
C GLU A 74 8.65 25.20 13.04
N GLU A 75 8.59 23.94 13.48
CA GLU A 75 9.20 23.50 14.73
C GLU A 75 10.72 23.73 14.72
N LEU A 76 11.38 23.33 13.63
CA LEU A 76 12.83 23.53 13.47
C LEU A 76 13.23 25.01 13.50
N LYS A 77 12.37 25.94 13.04
CA LYS A 77 12.71 27.38 13.09
C LYS A 77 13.02 27.85 14.50
N LYS A 78 12.42 27.22 15.52
CA LYS A 78 12.55 27.60 16.92
C LYS A 78 13.94 27.26 17.49
N ASP A 79 14.58 26.21 17.00
CA ASP A 79 15.89 25.73 17.47
C ASP A 79 17.07 26.56 16.93
N GLY A 80 16.95 27.11 15.71
CA GLY A 80 17.94 28.03 15.14
C GLY A 80 19.36 27.46 14.88
N SER A 81 19.64 26.22 15.29
CA SER A 81 20.93 25.57 15.12
C SER A 81 21.27 25.33 13.65
N GLU A 82 22.56 25.16 13.34
CA GLU A 82 22.99 24.80 11.98
C GLU A 82 22.43 23.44 11.53
N LYS A 83 22.23 22.51 12.46
CA LYS A 83 21.58 21.22 12.18
C LYS A 83 20.13 21.44 11.76
N SER A 84 19.38 22.24 12.51
CA SER A 84 18.00 22.61 12.18
C SER A 84 17.90 23.35 10.84
N LYS A 85 18.78 24.32 10.56
CA LYS A 85 18.81 25.03 9.27
C LYS A 85 19.01 24.07 8.09
N LYS A 86 19.98 23.15 8.20
CA LYS A 86 20.24 22.13 7.17
C LYS A 86 19.02 21.21 6.97
N ALA A 87 18.39 20.78 8.05
CA ALA A 87 17.19 19.94 7.98
C ALA A 87 16.02 20.68 7.30
N ARG A 88 15.78 21.95 7.64
CA ARG A 88 14.79 22.80 6.98
C ARG A 88 15.07 22.96 5.49
N THR A 89 16.33 23.09 5.08
CA THR A 89 16.69 23.16 3.65
C THR A 89 16.36 21.85 2.93
N ARG A 90 16.64 20.69 3.53
CA ARG A 90 16.30 19.38 2.95
C ARG A 90 14.79 19.21 2.84
N LEU A 91 14.06 19.44 3.93
CA LEU A 91 12.60 19.40 3.97
C LEU A 91 11.97 20.38 2.97
N GLY A 92 12.52 21.58 2.82
CA GLY A 92 12.04 22.56 1.82
C GLY A 92 12.23 22.11 0.37
N LYS A 93 13.29 21.35 0.06
CA LYS A 93 13.47 20.74 -1.26
C LYS A 93 12.42 19.66 -1.49
N LEU A 94 12.23 18.76 -0.53
CA LEU A 94 11.23 17.70 -0.61
C LEU A 94 9.81 18.26 -0.80
N ARG A 95 9.46 19.31 -0.04
CA ARG A 95 8.20 20.05 -0.21
C ARG A 95 8.02 20.58 -1.63
N THR A 96 9.07 21.16 -2.21
CA THR A 96 9.04 21.71 -3.57
C THR A 96 8.84 20.59 -4.62
N GLU A 97 9.48 19.44 -4.42
CA GLU A 97 9.28 18.26 -5.28
C GLU A 97 7.83 17.73 -5.17
N ILE A 98 7.25 17.71 -3.96
CA ILE A 98 5.85 17.36 -3.73
C ILE A 98 4.91 18.35 -4.45
N ASP A 99 5.15 19.66 -4.34
CA ASP A 99 4.36 20.69 -5.03
C ASP A 99 4.38 20.52 -6.56
N ALA A 100 5.55 20.18 -7.12
CA ALA A 100 5.68 19.85 -8.53
C ALA A 100 4.85 18.61 -8.89
N LYS A 101 4.93 17.54 -8.09
CA LYS A 101 4.17 16.31 -8.36
C LYS A 101 2.67 16.45 -8.18
N LEU A 102 2.20 17.27 -7.24
CA LEU A 102 0.79 17.63 -7.13
C LEU A 102 0.29 18.35 -8.40
N THR A 103 1.14 19.19 -8.99
CA THR A 103 0.83 19.87 -10.27
C THR A 103 0.80 18.88 -11.42
N ASP A 104 1.78 17.97 -11.50
CA ASP A 104 1.83 16.92 -12.51
C ASP A 104 0.60 16.00 -12.42
N LEU A 105 0.21 15.61 -11.20
CA LEU A 105 -0.95 14.76 -10.95
C LEU A 105 -2.24 15.43 -11.40
N LYS A 106 -2.43 16.72 -11.09
CA LYS A 106 -3.58 17.51 -11.54
C LYS A 106 -3.67 17.62 -13.06
N ASN A 107 -2.53 17.69 -13.74
CA ASN A 107 -2.46 17.84 -15.20
C ASN A 107 -2.34 16.50 -15.94
N SER A 108 -2.32 15.37 -15.21
CA SER A 108 -2.15 14.05 -15.80
C SER A 108 -3.40 13.62 -16.57
N SER A 109 -3.17 13.00 -17.72
CA SER A 109 -4.20 12.37 -18.54
C SER A 109 -4.10 10.84 -18.43
N ALA A 110 -5.11 10.11 -18.91
CA ALA A 110 -5.05 8.65 -18.99
C ALA A 110 -3.79 8.15 -19.74
N ALA A 111 -3.34 8.88 -20.77
CA ALA A 111 -2.15 8.51 -21.55
C ALA A 111 -0.83 8.69 -20.79
N THR A 112 -0.77 9.61 -19.82
CA THR A 112 0.43 9.90 -19.03
C THR A 112 0.38 9.31 -17.62
N TRP A 113 -0.76 8.71 -17.26
CA TRP A 113 -1.07 8.27 -15.90
C TRP A 113 -0.01 7.35 -15.30
N ASP A 114 0.38 6.31 -16.01
CA ASP A 114 1.34 5.33 -15.50
C ASP A 114 2.70 5.97 -15.18
N SER A 115 3.17 6.91 -16.01
CA SER A 115 4.41 7.64 -15.76
C SER A 115 4.26 8.54 -14.54
N THR A 116 3.19 9.34 -14.48
CA THR A 116 2.93 10.24 -13.35
C THR A 116 2.83 9.46 -12.04
N ARG A 117 2.05 8.37 -12.02
CA ARG A 117 1.89 7.50 -10.85
C ARG A 117 3.24 6.96 -10.37
N LYS A 118 4.06 6.45 -11.29
CA LYS A 118 5.38 5.88 -10.95
C LYS A 118 6.33 6.95 -10.38
N GLU A 119 6.30 8.15 -10.92
CA GLU A 119 7.10 9.27 -10.42
C GLU A 119 6.65 9.72 -9.02
N VAL A 120 5.34 9.76 -8.78
CA VAL A 120 4.77 10.03 -7.45
C VAL A 120 5.17 8.95 -6.45
N ASP A 121 5.00 7.67 -6.78
CA ASP A 121 5.41 6.54 -5.93
C ASP A 121 6.91 6.58 -5.60
N THR A 122 7.74 6.91 -6.59
CA THR A 122 9.18 7.08 -6.39
C THR A 122 9.48 8.22 -5.41
N LEU A 123 8.77 9.34 -5.54
CA LEU A 123 8.90 10.48 -4.62
C LEU A 123 8.44 10.11 -3.21
N LEU A 124 7.32 9.40 -3.04
CA LEU A 124 6.82 8.96 -1.74
C LEU A 124 7.83 8.04 -1.04
N LYS A 125 8.41 7.07 -1.76
CA LYS A 125 9.48 6.21 -1.22
C LYS A 125 10.73 7.00 -0.81
N LYS A 126 11.14 7.97 -1.64
CA LYS A 126 12.24 8.89 -1.28
C LYS A 126 11.87 9.68 -0.02
N SER A 127 10.65 10.21 0.03
CA SER A 127 10.13 10.96 1.17
C SER A 127 10.16 10.12 2.44
N ASP A 128 9.76 8.86 2.41
CA ASP A 128 9.76 7.96 3.57
C ASP A 128 11.17 7.71 4.10
N ARG A 129 12.14 7.55 3.19
CA ARG A 129 13.53 7.40 3.57
C ARG A 129 14.06 8.69 4.23
N GLU A 130 13.86 9.83 3.60
CA GLU A 130 14.27 11.12 4.17
C GLU A 130 13.57 11.39 5.51
N TRP A 131 12.32 10.96 5.65
CA TRP A 131 11.56 11.08 6.89
C TRP A 131 12.10 10.17 8.00
N THR A 132 12.56 8.98 7.66
CA THR A 132 13.20 8.05 8.60
C THR A 132 14.52 8.64 9.11
N GLU A 133 15.37 9.12 8.20
CA GLU A 133 16.62 9.81 8.54
C GLU A 133 16.34 11.05 9.40
N PHE A 134 15.31 11.83 9.07
CA PHE A 134 14.89 12.99 9.85
C PHE A 134 14.43 12.62 11.28
N LYS A 135 13.63 11.56 11.44
CA LYS A 135 13.21 11.06 12.75
C LYS A 135 14.39 10.64 13.62
N GLU A 136 15.40 10.01 13.02
CA GLU A 136 16.62 9.63 13.74
C GLU A 136 17.40 10.86 14.20
N ASP A 137 17.52 11.86 13.34
CA ASP A 137 18.22 13.10 13.63
C ASP A 137 17.48 13.98 14.66
N PHE A 138 16.15 13.95 14.69
CA PHE A 138 15.32 14.85 15.50
C PHE A 138 14.28 14.09 16.33
N LYS A 139 14.69 13.01 17.01
CA LYS A 139 13.80 12.17 17.83
C LYS A 139 12.93 12.96 18.81
N GLU A 140 13.45 14.06 19.35
CA GLU A 140 12.73 14.94 20.27
C GLU A 140 11.51 15.63 19.66
N LEU A 141 11.47 15.85 18.34
CA LEU A 141 10.31 16.40 17.63
C LEU A 141 9.19 15.36 17.44
N PHE A 142 9.43 14.09 17.78
CA PHE A 142 8.49 12.98 17.60
C PHE A 142 8.09 12.31 18.93
N ARG A 143 8.39 12.95 20.06
CA ARG A 143 7.99 12.49 21.39
C ARG A 143 6.62 13.03 21.79
#